data_AF-A0A6L8A096-F1
#
_entry.id   AF-A0A6L8A096-F1
#
_cell.length_a   1.000
_cell.length_b   1.000
_cell.length_c   1.000
_cell.angle_alpha   90.00
_cell.angle_beta   90.00
_cell.angle_gamma   90.00
#
_symmetry.space_group_name_H-M   'P 1'
#
loop_
_entity.id
_entity.type
_entity.pdbx_description
1 polymer ?
#
loop_
_entity_poly.entity_id
_entity_poly.type
_entity_poly.pdbx_seq_one_letter_code
_entity_poly.pdbx_strand_id
1 'polypeptide(L)'
;MTGRTASSPGPANERFVSEAPFDPHSIEALTPEQERYYLAGQWKLMWWKLRRHKIAVFCGGLLLFMYVCAMVAELLVPYNMAARHTGFIYAPPQAVRLFH
;
A
#
# COMPACT_ATOMS: atom_id res chain seq x y z
N MET A 1 5.18 60.40 2.44
CA MET A 1 5.07 60.33 0.96
C MET A 1 6.42 59.88 0.46
N THR A 2 6.62 58.61 0.15
CA THR A 2 6.45 58.13 -1.23
C THR A 2 6.18 56.62 -1.21
N GLY A 3 4.98 56.23 -1.67
CA GLY A 3 4.71 54.84 -2.03
C GLY A 3 5.49 54.49 -3.29
N ARG A 4 6.26 53.40 -3.24
CA ARG A 4 6.94 52.85 -4.41
C ARG A 4 6.08 51.72 -4.97
N THR A 5 5.69 51.90 -6.23
CA THR A 5 4.83 51.05 -7.05
C THR A 5 5.46 49.68 -7.31
N ALA A 6 4.60 48.66 -7.34
CA ALA A 6 4.90 47.30 -7.75
C ALA A 6 5.48 47.22 -9.18
N SER A 7 6.49 46.37 -9.38
CA SER A 7 6.97 45.95 -10.69
C SER A 7 7.00 44.42 -10.79
N SER A 8 6.28 43.87 -11.78
CA SER A 8 6.42 42.52 -12.34
C SER A 8 7.08 42.64 -13.74
N PRO A 9 7.42 41.57 -14.49
CA PRO A 9 7.96 40.22 -14.19
C PRO A 9 9.25 39.89 -15.01
N GLY A 10 10.20 39.06 -14.55
CA GLY A 10 11.36 38.65 -15.40
C GLY A 10 12.37 37.65 -14.81
N PRO A 11 13.21 36.94 -15.62
CA PRO A 11 13.79 35.63 -15.28
C PRO A 11 15.17 35.61 -14.58
N ALA A 12 15.40 34.49 -13.88
CA ALA A 12 16.66 33.82 -13.50
C ALA A 12 17.70 34.47 -12.53
N ASN A 13 17.65 35.76 -12.19
CA ASN A 13 18.60 36.32 -11.21
C ASN A 13 18.05 37.46 -10.34
N GLU A 14 16.73 37.55 -10.17
CA GLU A 14 16.13 38.51 -9.24
C GLU A 14 16.25 37.98 -7.81
N ARG A 15 16.98 38.72 -6.97
CA ARG A 15 17.10 38.44 -5.54
C ARG A 15 15.71 38.54 -4.91
N PHE A 16 15.07 37.39 -4.73
CA PHE A 16 13.78 37.32 -4.05
C PHE A 16 13.97 37.69 -2.56
N VAL A 17 13.44 38.84 -2.17
CA VAL A 17 13.35 39.28 -0.77
C VAL A 17 11.88 39.27 -0.42
N SER A 18 11.49 38.40 0.50
CA SER A 18 10.12 38.39 1.03
C SER A 18 9.87 39.66 1.82
N GLU A 19 8.80 40.40 1.50
CA GLU A 19 8.35 41.57 2.28
C GLU A 19 7.55 41.17 3.53
N ALA A 20 7.22 39.89 3.68
CA ALA A 20 6.51 39.41 4.86
C ALA A 20 7.37 39.62 6.13
N PRO A 21 6.75 39.99 7.28
CA PRO A 21 7.45 40.07 8.54
C PRO A 21 8.17 38.76 8.86
N PHE A 22 9.43 38.87 9.30
CA PHE A 22 10.19 37.71 9.73
C PHE A 22 9.54 37.13 11.00
N ASP A 23 8.93 35.95 10.87
CA ASP A 23 8.36 35.19 11.98
C ASP A 23 9.20 33.92 12.23
N PRO A 24 9.99 33.87 13.32
CA PRO A 24 10.78 32.71 13.70
C PRO A 24 9.95 31.43 13.91
N HIS A 25 8.69 31.57 14.32
CA HIS A 25 7.81 30.46 14.63
C HIS A 25 7.02 29.95 13.43
N SER A 26 7.13 30.61 12.27
CA SER A 26 6.49 30.17 11.03
C SER A 26 6.92 28.77 10.58
N ILE A 27 8.13 28.33 10.98
CA ILE A 27 8.65 26.98 10.69
C ILE A 27 8.12 25.94 11.68
N GLU A 28 7.76 26.36 12.88
CA GLU A 28 7.26 25.51 13.97
C GLU A 28 5.74 25.36 13.97
N ALA A 29 5.02 26.20 13.23
CA ALA A 29 3.57 26.09 13.05
C ALA A 29 3.23 24.81 12.25
N LEU A 30 3.16 23.68 12.94
CA LEU A 30 2.70 22.43 12.36
C LEU A 30 1.21 22.56 12.04
N THR A 31 0.84 22.20 10.82
CA THR A 31 -0.57 21.97 10.52
C THR A 31 -1.08 20.79 11.35
N PRO A 32 -2.37 20.76 11.74
CA PRO A 32 -2.93 19.66 12.55
C PRO A 32 -2.78 18.27 11.89
N GLU A 33 -2.59 18.20 10.57
CA GLU A 33 -2.24 16.95 9.88
C GLU A 33 -0.79 16.52 10.11
N GLN A 34 0.16 17.47 10.11
CA GLN A 34 1.56 17.18 10.39
C GLN A 34 1.74 16.76 11.85
N GLU A 35 1.09 17.42 12.81
CA GLU A 35 1.13 17.01 14.23
C GLU A 35 0.72 15.54 14.42
N ARG A 36 -0.37 15.11 13.75
CA ARG A 36 -0.82 13.71 13.78
C ARG A 36 0.18 12.73 13.18
N TYR A 37 0.96 13.17 12.19
CA TYR A 37 2.00 12.35 11.58
C TYR A 37 3.23 12.25 12.49
N TYR A 38 3.63 13.34 13.14
CA TYR A 38 4.74 13.38 14.09
C TYR A 38 4.45 12.62 15.40
N LEU A 39 3.20 12.65 15.87
CA LEU A 39 2.76 11.89 17.05
C LEU A 39 2.46 10.42 16.75
N ALA A 40 2.50 9.98 15.49
CA ALA A 40 2.20 8.60 15.13
C ALA A 40 3.33 7.65 15.53
N GLY A 41 2.99 6.56 16.21
CA GLY A 41 3.93 5.48 16.50
C GLY A 41 4.50 4.83 15.22
N GLN A 42 5.71 4.26 15.32
CA GLN A 42 6.46 3.69 14.19
C GLN A 42 5.65 2.66 13.38
N TRP A 43 4.88 1.81 14.05
CA TRP A 43 3.99 0.83 13.41
C TRP A 43 2.92 1.47 12.52
N LYS A 44 2.35 2.59 12.95
CA LYS A 44 1.32 3.32 12.20
C LYS A 44 1.92 3.92 10.93
N LEU A 45 3.13 4.47 11.01
CA LEU A 45 3.90 4.95 9.86
C LEU A 45 4.21 3.80 8.88
N MET A 46 4.63 2.65 9.39
CA MET A 46 4.89 1.45 8.58
C MET A 46 3.63 0.99 7.84
N TRP A 47 2.50 0.91 8.55
CA TRP A 47 1.22 0.50 7.99
C TRP A 47 0.74 1.47 6.90
N TRP A 48 0.88 2.77 7.13
CA TRP A 48 0.55 3.78 6.12
C TRP A 48 1.40 3.65 4.85
N LYS A 49 2.71 3.36 4.98
CA LYS A 49 3.58 3.07 3.83
C LYS A 49 3.14 1.80 3.11
N LEU A 50 2.86 0.72 3.84
CA LEU A 50 2.41 -0.55 3.27
C LEU A 50 1.09 -0.40 2.51
N ARG A 51 0.13 0.34 3.08
CA ARG A 51 -1.19 0.60 2.48
C ARG A 51 -1.14 1.38 1.17
N ARG A 52 -0.08 2.16 0.92
CA ARG A 52 0.11 2.84 -0.38
C ARG A 52 0.51 1.86 -1.49
N HIS A 53 1.09 0.70 -1.17
CA HIS A 53 1.53 -0.28 -2.15
C HIS A 53 0.43 -1.30 -2.48
N LYS A 54 -0.38 -1.01 -3.51
CA LYS A 54 -1.56 -1.82 -3.91
C LYS A 54 -1.27 -3.32 -4.04
N ILE A 55 -0.15 -3.68 -4.66
CA ILE A 55 0.26 -5.09 -4.85
C ILE A 55 0.55 -5.76 -3.50
N ALA A 56 1.21 -5.05 -2.58
CA ALA A 56 1.58 -5.63 -1.29
C ALA A 56 0.34 -5.90 -0.43
N VAL A 57 -0.62 -4.98 -0.47
CA VAL A 57 -1.91 -5.14 0.20
C VAL A 57 -2.69 -6.31 -0.40
N PHE A 58 -2.71 -6.46 -1.73
CA PHE A 58 -3.35 -7.59 -2.39
C PHE A 58 -2.71 -8.93 -2.00
N CYS A 59 -1.38 -9.04 -2.08
CA CYS A 59 -0.66 -10.26 -1.68
C CYS A 59 -0.86 -10.59 -0.19
N GLY A 60 -0.86 -9.59 0.68
CA GLY A 60 -1.17 -9.78 2.11
C GLY A 60 -2.60 -10.28 2.33
N GLY A 61 -3.57 -9.76 1.56
CA GLY A 61 -4.94 -10.24 1.56
C GLY A 61 -5.10 -11.67 1.03
N LEU A 62 -4.41 -11.99 -0.07
CA LEU A 62 -4.38 -13.34 -0.65
C LEU A 62 -3.79 -14.35 0.34
N LEU A 63 -2.69 -13.99 1.01
CA LEU A 63 -2.08 -14.83 2.04
C LEU A 63 -3.06 -15.08 3.19
N LEU A 64 -3.70 -14.02 3.71
CA LEU A 64 -4.71 -14.13 4.76
C LEU A 64 -5.87 -15.05 4.32
N PHE A 65 -6.34 -14.90 3.08
CA PHE A 65 -7.37 -15.77 2.51
C PHE A 65 -6.93 -17.25 2.49
N MET A 66 -5.70 -17.55 2.08
CA MET A 66 -5.19 -18.93 2.12
C MET A 66 -5.14 -19.49 3.54
N TYR A 67 -4.75 -18.69 4.54
CA TYR A 67 -4.79 -19.10 5.94
C TYR A 67 -6.21 -19.37 6.43
N VAL A 68 -7.18 -18.55 6.02
CA VAL A 68 -8.59 -18.80 6.33
C VAL A 68 -9.06 -20.10 5.69
N CYS A 69 -8.74 -20.35 4.41
CA CYS A 69 -9.04 -21.61 3.73
C CYS A 69 -8.41 -22.81 4.46
N ALA A 70 -7.20 -22.66 4.99
CA ALA A 70 -6.55 -23.71 5.77
C ALA A 70 -7.27 -24.01 7.08
N MET A 71 -7.86 -23.00 7.75
CA MET A 71 -8.67 -23.22 8.95
C MET A 71 -9.95 -24.02 8.68
N VAL A 72 -10.54 -23.86 7.49
CA VAL A 72 -11.75 -24.60 7.07
C VAL A 72 -11.43 -25.74 6.11
N ALA A 73 -10.19 -26.25 6.13
CA ALA A 73 -9.71 -27.24 5.17
C ALA A 73 -10.53 -28.53 5.17
N GLU A 74 -11.07 -28.95 6.32
CA GLU A 74 -11.91 -30.15 6.44
C GLU A 74 -13.22 -30.04 5.64
N LEU A 75 -13.76 -28.81 5.49
CA LEU A 75 -14.94 -28.56 4.66
C LEU A 75 -14.58 -28.45 3.18
N LEU A 76 -13.41 -27.87 2.87
CA LEU A 76 -12.95 -27.68 1.49
C LEU A 76 -12.46 -28.98 0.85
N VAL A 77 -11.86 -29.88 1.63
CA VAL A 77 -11.24 -31.12 1.14
C VAL A 77 -11.99 -32.32 1.72
N PRO A 78 -13.10 -32.76 1.09
CA PRO A 78 -13.93 -33.85 1.60
C PRO A 78 -13.31 -35.24 1.43
N TYR A 79 -12.12 -35.35 0.82
CA TYR A 79 -11.42 -36.60 0.59
C TYR A 79 -10.10 -36.64 1.36
N ASN A 80 -9.81 -37.79 1.98
CA ASN A 80 -8.56 -37.99 2.69
C ASN A 80 -7.37 -38.02 1.70
N MET A 81 -6.23 -37.45 2.08
CA MET A 81 -4.95 -37.56 1.35
C MET A 81 -4.55 -39.02 1.11
N ALA A 82 -4.88 -39.94 2.02
CA ALA A 82 -4.62 -41.36 1.89
C ALA A 82 -5.66 -42.12 1.05
N ALA A 83 -6.72 -41.46 0.59
CA ALA A 83 -7.72 -42.10 -0.25
C ALA A 83 -7.10 -42.51 -1.60
N ARG A 84 -7.17 -43.80 -1.93
CA ARG A 84 -6.72 -44.35 -3.21
C ARG A 84 -7.91 -44.88 -3.99
N HIS A 85 -7.97 -44.59 -5.28
CA HIS A 85 -9.00 -45.12 -6.16
C HIS A 85 -8.59 -46.49 -6.74
N THR A 86 -8.85 -47.55 -5.99
CA THR A 86 -8.47 -48.94 -6.35
C THR A 86 -9.18 -49.48 -7.60
N GLY A 87 -10.30 -48.87 -8.01
CA GLY A 87 -11.01 -49.24 -9.24
C GLY A 87 -10.25 -48.95 -10.55
N PHE A 88 -9.18 -48.13 -10.49
CA PHE A 88 -8.41 -47.72 -11.67
C PHE A 88 -7.00 -48.33 -11.74
N ILE A 89 -6.71 -49.36 -10.93
CA ILE A 89 -5.36 -49.99 -10.91
C ILE A 89 -4.96 -50.55 -12.28
N TYR A 90 -5.94 -51.01 -13.07
CA TYR A 90 -5.73 -51.55 -14.42
C TYR A 90 -6.26 -50.63 -15.52
N ALA A 91 -6.47 -49.35 -15.23
CA ALA A 91 -6.91 -48.40 -16.24
C ALA A 91 -5.81 -48.24 -17.30
N PRO A 92 -6.16 -48.24 -18.60
CA PRO A 92 -5.18 -47.98 -19.65
C PRO A 92 -4.63 -46.55 -19.51
N PRO A 93 -3.39 -46.29 -19.97
CA PRO A 93 -2.80 -44.96 -19.90
C PRO A 93 -3.68 -43.94 -20.62
N GLN A 94 -4.16 -42.93 -19.90
CA GLN A 94 -4.97 -41.84 -20.47
C GLN A 94 -4.08 -40.89 -21.28
N ALA A 95 -4.41 -40.71 -22.56
CA ALA A 95 -3.76 -39.70 -23.39
C ALA A 95 -4.11 -38.29 -22.91
N VAL A 96 -3.14 -37.37 -22.95
CA VAL A 96 -3.37 -35.95 -22.60
C VAL A 96 -4.23 -35.33 -23.70
N ARG A 97 -5.49 -35.00 -23.38
CA ARG A 97 -6.41 -34.32 -24.28
C ARG A 97 -6.69 -32.92 -23.74
N LEU A 98 -6.16 -31.92 -24.42
CA LEU A 98 -6.29 -30.50 -24.01
C LEU A 98 -7.61 -29.87 -24.47
N PHE A 99 -8.32 -30.52 -25.39
CA PHE A 99 -9.59 -30.05 -25.95
C PHE A 99 -10.62 -31.20 -25.99
N HIS A 100 -11.90 -30.85 -25.83
CA HIS A 100 -13.00 -31.82 -25.86
C HIS A 100 -13.29 -32.26 -27.29
#